data_AF-A0A536SED8-F1
#
_entry.id   AF-A0A536SED8-F1
#
_cell.length_a   1.000
_cell.length_b   1.000
_cell.length_c   1.000
_cell.angle_alpha   90.00
_cell.angle_beta   90.00
_cell.angle_gamma   90.00
#
_symmetry.space_group_name_H-M   'P 1'
#
loop_
_entity.id
_entity.type
_entity.pdbx_description
1 polymer ?
#
loop_
_entity_poly.entity_id
_entity_poly.type
_entity_poly.pdbx_seq_one_letter_code
_entity_poly.pdbx_strand_id
1 'polypeptide(L)'
;MSARVSNVRPRPDKVLVDIAEYVSKHEIKSAAAYDTARLCLMDTLGCGLEALEYPACTKLLGPLVPGTGVLNGARVPGTRYELDPVQAAFNIGAAIRWLDFNDTWLAAEWGHPSDNLGGILAVADWLSRNGTPLVMRDVLTAMIKA
;
A
#
# COMPACT_ATOMS: atom_id res chain seq x y z
N MET A 1 -45.22 12.25 -12.76
CA MET A 1 -45.24 10.77 -12.58
C MET A 1 -43.82 10.33 -12.28
N SER A 2 -43.57 9.77 -11.09
CA SER A 2 -42.27 9.18 -10.75
C SER A 2 -42.06 7.93 -11.62
N ALA A 3 -40.93 7.83 -12.32
CA ALA A 3 -40.59 6.64 -13.09
C ALA A 3 -40.44 5.45 -12.14
N ARG A 4 -41.02 4.30 -12.49
CA ARG A 4 -40.86 3.06 -11.71
C ARG A 4 -39.38 2.70 -11.67
N VAL A 5 -38.79 2.69 -10.47
CA VAL A 5 -37.41 2.21 -10.27
C VAL A 5 -37.39 0.72 -10.59
N SER A 6 -36.46 0.32 -11.47
CA SER A 6 -36.26 -1.08 -11.84
C SER A 6 -35.64 -1.85 -10.67
N ASN A 7 -36.20 -3.02 -10.33
CA ASN A 7 -35.63 -3.94 -9.34
C ASN A 7 -34.56 -4.88 -9.95
N VAL A 8 -34.22 -4.70 -11.23
CA VAL A 8 -33.12 -5.45 -11.86
C VAL A 8 -31.80 -4.85 -11.41
N ARG A 9 -30.96 -5.66 -10.76
CA ARG A 9 -29.63 -5.24 -10.33
C ARG A 9 -28.79 -4.82 -11.55
N PRO A 10 -28.28 -3.58 -11.62
CA PRO A 10 -27.43 -3.16 -12.71
C PRO A 10 -26.08 -3.89 -12.66
N ARG A 11 -25.42 -4.00 -13.81
CA ARG A 11 -24.02 -4.41 -13.88
C ARG A 11 -23.13 -3.34 -13.22
N PRO A 12 -21.95 -3.70 -12.69
CA PRO A 12 -21.00 -2.70 -12.19
C PRO A 12 -20.64 -1.67 -13.26
N ASP A 13 -20.33 -0.45 -12.82
CA ASP A 13 -19.89 0.62 -13.72
C ASP A 13 -18.63 0.22 -14.47
N LYS A 14 -18.54 0.67 -15.72
CA LYS A 14 -17.42 0.32 -16.61
C LYS A 14 -16.06 0.63 -15.98
N VAL A 15 -15.92 1.75 -15.27
CA VAL A 15 -14.67 2.14 -14.60
C VAL A 15 -14.22 1.08 -13.58
N LEU A 16 -15.13 0.54 -12.79
CA LEU A 16 -14.82 -0.50 -11.82
C LEU A 16 -14.41 -1.81 -12.50
N VAL A 17 -15.08 -2.14 -13.61
CA VAL A 17 -14.73 -3.32 -14.41
C VAL A 17 -13.33 -3.16 -15.01
N ASP A 18 -13.03 -2.01 -15.61
CA ASP A 18 -11.74 -1.76 -16.25
C ASP A 18 -10.57 -1.85 -15.25
N ILE A 19 -10.73 -1.26 -14.05
CA ILE A 19 -9.74 -1.37 -12.97
C ILE A 19 -9.56 -2.84 -12.55
N ALA A 20 -10.66 -3.55 -12.31
CA ALA A 20 -10.60 -4.95 -11.88
C ALA A 20 -9.93 -5.84 -12.94
N GLU A 21 -10.23 -5.63 -14.22
CA GLU A 21 -9.59 -6.37 -15.32
C GLU A 21 -8.11 -6.05 -15.44
N TYR A 22 -7.71 -4.79 -15.32
CA TYR A 22 -6.30 -4.41 -15.33
C TYR A 22 -5.54 -5.10 -14.19
N VAL A 23 -6.02 -4.97 -12.95
CA VAL A 23 -5.32 -5.52 -11.78
C VAL A 23 -5.24 -7.05 -11.85
N SER A 24 -6.32 -7.73 -12.26
CA SER A 24 -6.39 -9.19 -12.24
C SER A 24 -5.82 -9.90 -13.47
N LYS A 25 -5.85 -9.27 -14.66
CA LYS A 25 -5.52 -9.96 -15.93
C LYS A 25 -4.30 -9.38 -16.65
N HIS A 26 -3.98 -8.10 -16.45
CA HIS A 26 -2.89 -7.48 -17.20
C HIS A 26 -1.53 -7.95 -16.68
N GLU A 27 -0.62 -8.29 -17.61
CA GLU A 27 0.74 -8.75 -17.32
C GLU A 27 1.76 -7.63 -17.60
N ILE A 28 2.55 -7.27 -16.59
CA ILE A 28 3.59 -6.25 -16.71
C ILE A 28 4.84 -6.86 -17.35
N LYS A 29 5.23 -6.36 -18.53
CA LYS A 29 6.40 -6.86 -19.30
C LYS A 29 7.56 -5.86 -19.41
N SER A 30 7.38 -4.66 -18.87
CA SER A 30 8.39 -3.59 -18.98
C SER A 30 9.50 -3.79 -17.94
N ALA A 31 10.72 -4.07 -18.41
CA ALA A 31 11.90 -4.12 -17.55
C ALA A 31 12.15 -2.78 -16.85
N ALA A 32 12.00 -1.67 -17.57
CA ALA A 32 12.12 -0.33 -17.01
C ALA A 32 11.11 -0.07 -15.89
N ALA A 33 9.87 -0.59 -16.00
CA ALA A 33 8.89 -0.44 -14.92
C ALA A 33 9.33 -1.18 -13.65
N TYR A 34 9.87 -2.40 -13.77
CA TYR A 34 10.40 -3.14 -12.62
C TYR A 34 11.64 -2.48 -12.02
N ASP A 35 12.55 -1.96 -12.84
CA ASP A 35 13.73 -1.25 -12.37
C ASP A 35 13.35 0.02 -11.60
N THR A 36 12.42 0.81 -12.14
CA THR A 36 11.92 2.03 -11.47
C THR A 36 11.14 1.68 -10.20
N ALA A 37 10.29 0.65 -10.21
CA ALA A 37 9.56 0.21 -9.01
C ALA A 37 10.52 -0.21 -7.89
N ARG A 38 11.64 -0.86 -8.23
CA ARG A 38 12.68 -1.22 -7.25
C ARG A 38 13.35 0.02 -6.65
N LEU A 39 13.63 1.04 -7.46
CA LEU A 39 14.18 2.31 -6.99
C LEU A 39 13.16 3.06 -6.10
N CYS A 40 11.91 3.16 -6.55
CA CYS A 40 10.80 3.76 -5.79
C CYS A 40 10.63 3.07 -4.43
N LEU A 41 10.67 1.73 -4.37
CA LEU A 41 10.62 0.98 -3.11
C LEU A 41 11.75 1.38 -2.15
N MET A 42 12.99 1.47 -2.64
CA MET A 42 14.15 1.83 -1.82
C MET A 42 14.03 3.26 -1.29
N ASP A 43 13.66 4.20 -2.15
CA ASP A 43 13.45 5.62 -1.83
C ASP A 43 12.33 5.80 -0.79
N THR A 44 11.18 5.17 -1.03
CA THR A 44 10.00 5.25 -0.16
C THR A 44 10.28 4.69 1.23
N LEU A 45 11.00 3.56 1.32
CA LEU A 45 11.45 3.01 2.61
C LEU A 45 12.46 3.95 3.30
N GLY A 46 13.34 4.60 2.54
CA GLY A 46 14.26 5.62 3.05
C GLY A 46 13.52 6.79 3.72
N CYS A 47 12.53 7.35 3.02
CA CYS A 47 11.66 8.42 3.55
C CYS A 47 10.96 7.98 4.85
N GLY A 48 10.43 6.76 4.87
CA GLY A 48 9.77 6.20 6.05
C GLY A 48 10.70 6.00 7.24
N LEU A 49 11.97 5.64 7.00
CA LEU A 49 12.97 5.52 8.07
C LEU A 49 13.38 6.89 8.63
N GLU A 50 13.56 7.90 7.77
CA GLU A 50 13.87 9.27 8.19
C GLU A 50 12.74 9.86 9.04
N ALA A 51 11.48 9.59 8.68
CA ALA A 51 10.31 10.03 9.45
C ALA A 51 10.29 9.54 10.90
N LEU A 52 10.98 8.42 11.23
CA LEU A 52 11.06 7.90 12.59
C LEU A 52 11.86 8.79 13.55
N GLU A 53 12.64 9.74 13.03
CA GLU A 53 13.33 10.74 13.85
C GLU A 53 12.40 11.85 14.36
N TYR A 54 11.16 11.90 13.89
CA TYR A 54 10.21 12.97 14.18
C TYR A 54 9.15 12.50 15.19
N PRO A 55 9.14 13.03 16.44
CA PRO A 55 8.13 12.66 17.45
C PRO A 55 6.69 12.92 17.01
N ALA A 56 6.49 13.86 16.08
CA ALA A 56 5.19 14.14 15.51
C ALA A 56 4.64 12.97 14.67
N CYS A 57 5.53 12.23 13.98
CA CYS A 57 5.20 11.01 13.26
C CYS A 57 5.01 9.86 14.24
N THR A 58 6.04 9.59 15.04
CA THR A 58 6.12 8.36 15.84
C THR A 58 5.06 8.26 16.94
N LYS A 59 4.52 9.38 17.42
CA LYS A 59 3.38 9.37 18.37
C LYS A 59 2.09 8.79 17.79
N LEU A 60 1.97 8.68 16.47
CA LEU A 60 0.81 8.12 15.77
C LEU A 60 1.03 6.65 15.36
N LEU A 61 2.26 6.14 15.53
CA LEU A 61 2.62 4.77 15.19
C LEU A 61 2.36 3.81 16.37
N GLY A 62 2.47 2.52 16.08
CA GLY A 62 2.23 1.44 17.01
C GLY A 62 0.80 0.88 16.96
N PRO A 63 0.48 -0.03 17.89
CA PRO A 63 -0.85 -0.60 18.02
C PRO A 63 -1.85 0.43 18.56
N LEU A 64 -3.13 0.26 18.22
CA LEU A 64 -4.21 1.10 18.77
C LEU A 64 -4.29 1.03 20.30
N VAL A 65 -4.03 -0.16 20.87
CA VAL A 65 -3.94 -0.37 22.32
C VAL A 65 -2.50 -0.79 22.66
N PRO A 66 -1.75 0.04 23.43
CA PRO A 66 -0.37 -0.27 23.81
C PRO A 66 -0.22 -1.65 24.46
N GLY A 67 0.85 -2.37 24.10
CA GLY A 67 1.09 -3.75 24.54
C GLY A 67 0.46 -4.82 23.66
N THR A 68 -0.41 -4.44 22.71
CA THR A 68 -0.93 -5.38 21.71
C THR A 68 0.17 -5.73 20.70
N GLY A 69 0.37 -7.02 20.48
CA GLY A 69 1.09 -7.57 19.33
C GLY A 69 0.24 -8.65 18.69
N VAL A 70 0.39 -8.85 17.39
CA VAL A 70 -0.35 -9.87 16.63
C VAL A 70 0.61 -10.98 16.26
N LEU A 71 0.29 -12.22 16.62
CA LEU A 71 1.08 -13.39 16.22
C LEU A 71 1.10 -13.47 14.68
N ASN A 72 2.28 -13.52 14.09
CA ASN A 72 2.47 -13.50 12.64
C ASN A 72 1.87 -12.23 11.98
N GLY A 73 1.86 -11.13 12.72
CA GLY A 73 1.41 -9.83 12.23
C GLY A 73 2.38 -9.24 11.20
N ALA A 74 1.91 -8.24 10.45
CA ALA A 74 2.75 -7.43 9.59
C ALA A 74 3.71 -6.57 10.42
N ARG A 75 4.97 -6.49 10.00
CA ARG A 75 5.98 -5.65 10.63
C ARG A 75 6.06 -4.27 9.99
N VAL A 76 6.31 -3.28 10.83
CA VAL A 76 6.57 -1.89 10.40
C VAL A 76 8.09 -1.66 10.33
N PRO A 77 8.67 -1.37 9.15
CA PRO A 77 10.10 -1.15 8.97
C PRO A 77 10.67 -0.11 9.96
N GLY A 78 11.88 -0.37 10.47
CA GLY A 78 12.55 0.51 11.43
C GLY A 78 12.00 0.47 12.87
N THR A 79 10.97 -0.36 13.13
CA THR A 79 10.36 -0.47 14.47
C THR A 79 10.36 -1.91 14.99
N ARG A 80 9.85 -2.11 16.21
CA ARG A 80 9.59 -3.44 16.79
C ARG A 80 8.13 -3.88 16.66
N TYR A 81 7.29 -3.11 15.97
CA TYR A 81 5.87 -3.37 15.90
C TYR A 81 5.57 -4.56 15.00
N GLU A 82 4.70 -5.45 15.50
CA GLU A 82 4.10 -6.55 14.75
C GLU A 82 2.58 -6.45 14.96
N LEU A 83 1.87 -6.02 13.92
CA LEU A 83 0.49 -5.52 13.98
C LEU A 83 -0.41 -6.30 13.02
N ASP A 84 -1.72 -6.12 13.14
CA ASP A 84 -2.63 -6.54 12.07
C ASP A 84 -2.33 -5.75 10.78
N PRO A 85 -2.64 -6.30 9.59
CA PRO A 85 -2.25 -5.67 8.32
C PRO A 85 -2.89 -4.28 8.10
N VAL A 86 -4.02 -3.97 8.75
CA VAL A 86 -4.65 -2.65 8.63
C VAL A 86 -3.86 -1.60 9.40
N GLN A 87 -3.55 -1.89 10.67
CA GLN A 87 -2.76 -0.98 11.50
C GLN A 87 -1.33 -0.82 10.98
N ALA A 88 -0.72 -1.92 10.50
CA ALA A 88 0.60 -1.87 9.86
C ALA A 88 0.57 -1.02 8.58
N ALA A 89 -0.47 -1.13 7.75
CA ALA A 89 -0.59 -0.33 6.54
C ALA A 89 -0.66 1.17 6.84
N PHE A 90 -1.43 1.57 7.86
CA PHE A 90 -1.45 2.96 8.32
C PHE A 90 -0.06 3.41 8.82
N ASN A 91 0.61 2.59 9.63
CA ASN A 91 1.91 2.93 10.18
C ASN A 91 2.96 3.15 9.09
N ILE A 92 3.02 2.25 8.11
CA ILE A 92 3.92 2.36 6.97
C ILE A 92 3.54 3.57 6.12
N GLY A 93 2.27 3.70 5.73
CA GLY A 93 1.78 4.80 4.89
C GLY A 93 2.01 6.18 5.51
N ALA A 94 1.75 6.33 6.81
CA ALA A 94 1.99 7.57 7.52
C ALA A 94 3.48 7.91 7.58
N ALA A 95 4.35 6.93 7.84
CA ALA A 95 5.79 7.16 7.90
C ALA A 95 6.37 7.55 6.54
N ILE A 96 6.05 6.81 5.47
CA ILE A 96 6.65 7.03 4.14
C ILE A 96 6.26 8.38 3.53
N ARG A 97 5.08 8.91 3.87
CA ARG A 97 4.59 10.20 3.37
C ARG A 97 4.90 11.38 4.29
N TRP A 98 5.40 11.12 5.50
CA TRP A 98 5.43 12.12 6.58
C TRP A 98 6.18 13.41 6.22
N LEU A 99 7.32 13.28 5.55
CA LEU A 99 8.23 14.39 5.25
C LEU A 99 8.03 14.98 3.84
N ASP A 100 7.13 14.41 3.05
CA ASP A 100 6.88 14.85 1.67
C ASP A 100 8.12 14.74 0.74
N PHE A 101 8.91 13.70 0.94
CA PHE A 101 10.12 13.42 0.13
C PHE A 101 9.96 12.21 -0.79
N ASN A 102 8.89 11.44 -0.63
CA ASN A 102 8.61 10.29 -1.49
C ASN A 102 8.19 10.73 -2.90
N ASP A 103 8.00 9.75 -3.79
CA ASP A 103 7.74 9.99 -5.20
C ASP A 103 6.56 10.94 -5.47
N THR A 104 6.49 11.48 -6.69
CA THR A 104 5.43 12.44 -7.05
C THR A 104 4.96 12.20 -8.47
N TRP A 105 3.65 12.29 -8.66
CA TRP A 105 2.98 12.29 -9.95
C TRP A 105 2.17 13.57 -10.13
N LEU A 106 2.55 14.37 -11.14
CA LEU A 106 1.91 15.64 -11.47
C LEU A 106 1.03 15.46 -12.71
N ALA A 107 -0.29 15.45 -12.53
CA ALA A 107 -1.27 15.34 -13.59
C ALA A 107 -2.38 16.39 -13.42
N ALA A 108 -3.57 16.11 -13.94
CA ALA A 108 -4.76 16.92 -13.65
C ALA A 108 -5.08 16.96 -12.15
N GLU A 109 -4.75 15.88 -11.43
CA GLU A 109 -4.69 15.82 -9.98
C GLU A 109 -3.26 15.46 -9.56
N TRP A 110 -2.82 15.94 -8.41
CA TRP A 110 -1.47 15.69 -7.90
C TRP A 110 -1.51 14.60 -6.84
N GLY A 111 -0.44 13.81 -6.74
CA GLY A 111 -0.36 12.79 -5.70
C GLY A 111 0.98 12.07 -5.65
N HIS A 112 1.06 11.13 -4.71
CA HIS A 112 2.24 10.34 -4.43
C HIS A 112 1.88 8.85 -4.50
N PRO A 113 2.04 8.20 -5.67
CA PRO A 113 1.65 6.80 -5.84
C PRO A 113 2.32 5.84 -4.85
N SER A 114 3.54 6.16 -4.39
CA SER A 114 4.25 5.33 -3.40
C SER A 114 3.52 5.19 -2.07
N ASP A 115 2.55 6.07 -1.75
CA ASP A 115 1.73 5.98 -0.54
C ASP A 115 1.00 4.63 -0.43
N ASN A 116 0.66 4.01 -1.58
CA ASN A 116 0.03 2.69 -1.65
C ASN A 116 0.94 1.56 -1.13
N LEU A 117 2.25 1.80 -0.99
CA LEU A 117 3.19 0.83 -0.43
C LEU A 117 2.79 0.41 0.99
N GLY A 118 2.13 1.27 1.77
CA GLY A 118 1.65 0.93 3.10
C GLY A 118 0.75 -0.30 3.08
N GLY A 119 -0.29 -0.29 2.23
CA GLY A 119 -1.19 -1.43 2.06
C GLY A 119 -0.51 -2.64 1.44
N ILE A 120 0.28 -2.42 0.37
CA ILE A 120 0.94 -3.51 -0.36
C ILE A 120 1.90 -4.29 0.54
N LEU A 121 2.80 -3.58 1.24
CA LEU A 121 3.85 -4.21 2.03
C LEU A 121 3.29 -4.86 3.29
N ALA A 122 2.34 -4.21 3.98
CA ALA A 122 1.71 -4.78 5.16
C ALA A 122 0.97 -6.08 4.85
N VAL A 123 0.15 -6.11 3.78
CA VAL A 123 -0.59 -7.31 3.37
C VAL A 123 0.37 -8.39 2.88
N ALA A 124 1.40 -8.03 2.11
CA ALA A 124 2.35 -9.01 1.58
C ALA A 124 3.17 -9.71 2.68
N ASP A 125 3.65 -8.94 3.67
CA ASP A 125 4.38 -9.47 4.82
C ASP A 125 3.46 -10.35 5.68
N TRP A 126 2.24 -9.89 5.98
CA TRP A 126 1.26 -10.68 6.73
C TRP A 126 0.90 -12.00 6.04
N LEU A 127 0.60 -12.00 4.74
CA LEU A 127 0.30 -13.22 3.98
C LEU A 127 1.48 -14.20 4.00
N SER A 128 2.70 -13.68 3.80
CA SER A 128 3.92 -14.50 3.78
C SER A 128 4.19 -15.17 5.13
N ARG A 129 3.94 -14.46 6.23
CA ARG A 129 4.04 -15.00 7.60
C ARG A 129 2.97 -16.02 7.94
N ASN A 130 1.85 -16.01 7.22
CA ASN A 130 0.70 -16.91 7.43
C ASN A 130 0.58 -17.98 6.34
N GLY A 131 1.71 -18.37 5.72
CA GLY A 131 1.79 -19.55 4.87
C GLY A 131 1.54 -19.31 3.38
N THR A 132 1.41 -18.06 2.93
CA THR A 132 1.33 -17.69 1.51
C THR A 132 2.55 -16.85 1.13
N PRO A 133 3.72 -17.46 0.90
CA PRO A 133 4.97 -16.72 0.66
C PRO A 133 4.90 -15.97 -0.66
N LEU A 134 5.03 -14.64 -0.60
CA LEU A 134 5.16 -13.77 -1.76
C LEU A 134 6.62 -13.39 -1.95
N VAL A 135 7.05 -13.23 -3.20
CA VAL A 135 8.39 -12.76 -3.54
C VAL A 135 8.38 -11.27 -3.82
N MET A 136 9.55 -10.62 -3.79
CA MET A 136 9.64 -9.19 -4.09
C MET A 136 9.11 -8.82 -5.48
N ARG A 137 9.14 -9.75 -6.45
CA ARG A 137 8.52 -9.51 -7.75
C ARG A 137 7.02 -9.29 -7.65
N ASP A 138 6.33 -9.93 -6.71
CA ASP A 138 4.89 -9.73 -6.49
C ASP A 138 4.63 -8.34 -5.91
N VAL A 139 5.42 -7.93 -4.92
CA VAL A 139 5.38 -6.58 -4.32
C VAL A 139 5.61 -5.51 -5.38
N LEU A 140 6.66 -5.64 -6.18
CA LEU A 140 6.97 -4.68 -7.26
C LEU A 140 5.88 -4.64 -8.34
N THR A 141 5.29 -5.80 -8.66
CA THR A 141 4.16 -5.86 -9.62
C THR A 141 2.94 -5.12 -9.07
N ALA A 142 2.66 -5.27 -7.77
CA ALA A 142 1.57 -4.55 -7.11
C ALA A 142 1.84 -3.03 -7.09
N MET A 143 3.08 -2.60 -6.83
CA MET A 143 3.45 -1.17 -6.89
C MET A 143 3.26 -0.57 -8.29
N ILE A 144 3.60 -1.30 -9.35
CA ILE A 144 3.39 -0.81 -10.74
C ILE A 144 1.90 -0.71 -11.11
N LYS A 145 1.06 -1.54 -10.47
CA LYS A 145 -0.39 -1.58 -10.73
C LYS A 145 -1.20 -0.61 -9.87
N ALA A 146 -0.60 -0.04 -8.83
CA ALA A 146 -1.21 0.95 -7.94
C ALA A 146 -1.11 2.35 -8.55
#